data_AF-A0A355GK46-F1
#
_entry.id   AF-A0A355GK46-F1
#
_cell.length_a   1.000
_cell.length_b   1.000
_cell.length_c   1.000
_cell.angle_alpha   90.00
_cell.angle_beta   90.00
_cell.angle_gamma   90.00
#
_symmetry.space_group_name_H-M   'P 1'
#
loop_
_entity.id
_entity.type
_entity.pdbx_description
1 polymer ?
#
loop_
_entity_poly.entity_id
_entity_poly.type
_entity_poly.pdbx_seq_one_letter_code
_entity_poly.pdbx_strand_id
1 'polypeptide(L)'
;HVNTMGVYLDDCDSGDTIEGNIFYRTGRAIMIGGGRDNPILNNLVIDCPIGLHIDSRGMTWKQWNDPQSAGWNLEEKAEAMNYKSPPWSTEYPHLAKIMSDSPREPLYNPIRRNVFVDCSKEVCHMDGNVKKLLGKFEIEQNLAVNTTGAKNGIAMTKDLKGFTNLSGSKSKPISLGMAVGIDGQLKLQQDPRLLKAKATFEAIPFDQIGLYRDEYRKELPKRDPHSY
;
A
#
# COMPACT_ATOMS: atom_id res chain seq x y z
N HIS A 1 8.54 -3.03 18.72
CA HIS A 1 8.68 -3.48 17.31
C HIS A 1 7.34 -4.03 16.82
N VAL A 2 7.00 -3.91 15.53
CA VAL A 2 5.83 -4.56 14.89
C VAL A 2 6.38 -5.34 13.70
N ASN A 3 6.28 -6.67 13.74
CA ASN A 3 7.01 -7.60 12.84
C ASN A 3 6.10 -8.45 11.96
N THR A 4 4.82 -8.15 11.91
CA THR A 4 3.87 -8.79 10.99
C THR A 4 3.45 -7.78 9.94
N MET A 5 3.42 -8.21 8.69
CA MET A 5 3.05 -7.41 7.53
C MET A 5 1.80 -8.03 6.90
N GLY A 6 0.85 -7.20 6.43
CA GLY A 6 -0.28 -7.66 5.63
C GLY A 6 0.18 -8.04 4.22
N VAL A 7 0.67 -7.04 3.49
CA VAL A 7 1.45 -7.23 2.25
C VAL A 7 2.86 -6.70 2.47
N TYR A 8 3.85 -7.49 2.05
CA TYR A 8 5.25 -7.14 2.14
C TYR A 8 5.93 -7.31 0.78
N LEU A 9 6.28 -6.20 0.15
CA LEU A 9 7.12 -6.14 -1.04
C LEU A 9 8.57 -6.08 -0.55
N ASP A 10 9.21 -7.24 -0.52
CA ASP A 10 10.51 -7.44 0.13
C ASP A 10 11.66 -7.09 -0.84
N ASP A 11 12.82 -6.71 -0.32
CA ASP A 11 14.08 -6.75 -1.08
C ASP A 11 14.10 -6.03 -2.44
N CYS A 12 13.57 -4.81 -2.46
CA CYS A 12 13.46 -3.96 -3.65
C CYS A 12 12.52 -4.49 -4.74
N ASP A 13 11.56 -5.34 -4.37
CA ASP A 13 10.48 -5.78 -5.24
C ASP A 13 9.76 -4.60 -5.92
N SER A 14 9.43 -4.77 -7.19
CA SER A 14 9.04 -3.68 -8.09
C SER A 14 8.05 -4.13 -9.16
N GLY A 15 7.01 -3.33 -9.39
CA GLY A 15 6.00 -3.55 -10.42
C GLY A 15 4.65 -4.03 -9.89
N ASP A 16 4.48 -4.20 -8.58
CA ASP A 16 3.26 -4.71 -7.96
C ASP A 16 2.26 -3.62 -7.61
N THR A 17 1.00 -3.80 -8.04
CA THR A 17 -0.08 -2.90 -7.67
C THR A 17 -0.84 -3.41 -6.46
N ILE A 18 -0.85 -2.64 -5.37
CA ILE A 18 -1.67 -2.89 -4.19
C ILE A 18 -2.87 -1.95 -4.27
N GLU A 19 -3.98 -2.45 -4.82
CA GLU A 19 -5.19 -1.65 -5.07
C GLU A 19 -6.47 -2.26 -4.50
N GLY A 20 -7.31 -1.42 -3.90
CA GLY A 20 -8.68 -1.80 -3.51
C GLY A 20 -8.75 -2.83 -2.37
N ASN A 21 -7.69 -2.94 -1.56
CA ASN A 21 -7.62 -3.92 -0.48
C ASN A 21 -8.15 -3.38 0.84
N ILE A 22 -8.45 -4.30 1.75
CA ILE A 22 -8.85 -4.01 3.12
C ILE A 22 -7.88 -4.68 4.09
N PHE A 23 -7.17 -3.85 4.85
CA PHE A 23 -6.27 -4.30 5.89
C PHE A 23 -6.90 -4.04 7.25
N TYR A 24 -7.34 -5.10 7.92
CA TYR A 24 -8.01 -5.01 9.21
C TYR A 24 -7.15 -5.63 10.31
N ARG A 25 -6.73 -4.81 11.29
CA ARG A 25 -5.96 -5.25 12.48
C ARG A 25 -4.68 -6.01 12.15
N THR A 26 -4.07 -5.70 11.01
CA THR A 26 -2.73 -6.19 10.65
C THR A 26 -1.66 -5.40 11.42
N GLY A 27 -0.43 -5.93 11.52
CA GLY A 27 0.67 -5.23 12.19
C GLY A 27 1.12 -3.97 11.44
N ARG A 28 1.85 -4.17 10.34
CA ARG A 28 2.07 -3.18 9.27
C ARG A 28 1.14 -3.58 8.13
N ALA A 29 0.20 -2.74 7.73
CA ALA A 29 -0.73 -3.14 6.66
C ALA A 29 0.02 -3.36 5.35
N ILE A 30 0.81 -2.37 4.94
CA ILE A 30 1.61 -2.43 3.73
C ILE A 30 3.05 -2.10 4.07
N MET A 31 4.00 -2.89 3.59
CA MET A 31 5.42 -2.61 3.69
C MET A 31 6.10 -2.70 2.33
N ILE A 32 6.71 -1.59 1.92
CA ILE A 32 7.58 -1.47 0.75
C ILE A 32 9.02 -1.43 1.25
N GLY A 33 9.71 -2.55 1.05
CA GLY A 33 11.11 -2.74 1.38
C GLY A 33 12.03 -2.24 0.28
N GLY A 34 12.11 -0.92 0.08
CA GLY A 34 12.73 -0.36 -1.11
C GLY A 34 11.93 -0.73 -2.37
N GLY A 35 12.56 -0.67 -3.53
CA GLY A 35 11.88 -1.00 -4.78
C GLY A 35 10.95 0.10 -5.27
N ARG A 36 10.44 -0.06 -6.47
CA ARG A 36 9.85 1.02 -7.25
C ARG A 36 8.69 0.53 -8.09
N ASP A 37 7.92 1.46 -8.65
CA ASP A 37 6.80 1.12 -9.54
C ASP A 37 5.75 0.21 -8.84
N ASN A 38 5.52 0.43 -7.53
CA ASN A 38 4.52 -0.25 -6.73
C ASN A 38 3.37 0.69 -6.32
N PRO A 39 2.34 0.88 -7.15
CA PRO A 39 1.21 1.73 -6.83
C PRO A 39 0.44 1.25 -5.59
N ILE A 40 0.19 2.17 -4.65
CA ILE A 40 -0.63 1.96 -3.46
C ILE A 40 -1.91 2.78 -3.62
N LEU A 41 -2.96 2.13 -4.11
CA LEU A 41 -4.15 2.81 -4.62
C LEU A 41 -5.42 2.39 -3.89
N ASN A 42 -6.22 3.35 -3.45
CA ASN A 42 -7.59 3.10 -3.01
C ASN A 42 -7.77 1.99 -1.94
N ASN A 43 -6.78 1.80 -1.06
CA ASN A 43 -6.85 0.80 0.01
C ASN A 43 -7.50 1.38 1.26
N LEU A 44 -8.18 0.52 2.02
CA LEU A 44 -8.75 0.83 3.33
C LEU A 44 -7.96 0.11 4.42
N VAL A 45 -7.36 0.86 5.33
CA VAL A 45 -6.51 0.33 6.40
C VAL A 45 -7.13 0.69 7.74
N ILE A 46 -7.52 -0.31 8.54
CA ILE A 46 -8.30 -0.13 9.78
C ILE A 46 -7.62 -0.80 10.96
N ASP A 47 -7.53 -0.07 12.08
CA ASP A 47 -7.03 -0.56 13.37
C ASP A 47 -5.61 -1.18 13.30
N CYS A 48 -4.80 -0.75 12.33
CA CYS A 48 -3.44 -1.26 12.16
C CYS A 48 -2.43 -0.39 12.93
N PRO A 49 -1.48 -0.94 13.71
CA PRO A 49 -0.46 -0.10 14.34
C PRO A 49 0.30 0.79 13.37
N ILE A 50 0.66 0.26 12.21
CA ILE A 50 1.34 1.01 11.14
C ILE A 50 0.57 0.81 9.84
N GLY A 51 0.12 1.90 9.22
CA GLY A 51 -0.63 1.83 7.97
C GLY A 51 0.27 1.46 6.79
N LEU A 52 1.14 2.38 6.39
CA LEU A 52 2.10 2.19 5.31
C LEU A 52 3.53 2.30 5.86
N HIS A 53 4.41 1.40 5.44
CA HIS A 53 5.85 1.48 5.69
C HIS A 53 6.58 1.56 4.35
N ILE A 54 7.49 2.52 4.21
CA ILE A 54 8.42 2.59 3.06
C ILE A 54 9.84 2.82 3.59
N ASP A 55 10.74 1.91 3.24
CA ASP A 55 12.18 2.05 3.52
C ASP A 55 13.01 2.25 2.24
N SER A 56 14.27 2.63 2.43
CA SER A 56 15.22 2.91 1.36
C SER A 56 16.27 1.79 1.21
N ARG A 57 15.95 0.51 1.42
CA ARG A 57 17.00 -0.52 1.50
C ARG A 57 17.90 -0.63 0.26
N GLY A 58 17.37 -0.36 -0.93
CA GLY A 58 18.17 -0.29 -2.16
C GLY A 58 19.31 0.73 -2.08
N MET A 59 19.13 1.82 -1.33
CA MET A 59 20.12 2.88 -1.10
C MET A 59 21.16 2.53 -0.02
N THR A 60 20.89 1.55 0.85
CA THR A 60 21.72 1.28 2.03
C THR A 60 22.40 -0.09 1.99
N TRP A 61 21.82 -1.05 1.27
CA TRP A 61 22.36 -2.40 1.17
C TRP A 61 23.56 -2.44 0.22
N LYS A 62 24.65 -3.07 0.67
CA LYS A 62 25.94 -3.10 -0.05
C LYS A 62 25.89 -4.02 -1.26
N GLN A 63 25.08 -5.06 -1.18
CA GLN A 63 24.90 -6.06 -2.23
C GLN A 63 23.98 -5.59 -3.37
N TRP A 64 23.39 -4.39 -3.29
CA TRP A 64 22.48 -3.92 -4.34
C TRP A 64 23.22 -3.86 -5.69
N ASN A 65 22.71 -4.61 -6.69
CA ASN A 65 23.32 -4.79 -8.01
C ASN A 65 24.79 -5.30 -7.98
N ASP A 66 25.11 -6.19 -7.04
CA ASP A 66 26.46 -6.75 -6.87
C ASP A 66 26.66 -8.05 -7.67
N PRO A 67 27.62 -8.10 -8.62
CA PRO A 67 27.95 -9.31 -9.38
C PRO A 67 28.42 -10.49 -8.54
N GLN A 68 28.93 -10.26 -7.32
CA GLN A 68 29.35 -11.34 -6.41
C GLN A 68 28.17 -11.92 -5.63
N SER A 69 27.02 -11.25 -5.66
CA SER A 69 25.80 -11.64 -4.96
C SER A 69 24.79 -12.16 -5.98
N ALA A 70 24.79 -13.46 -6.28
CA ALA A 70 23.97 -14.04 -7.36
C ALA A 70 22.45 -13.76 -7.27
N GLY A 71 21.91 -13.51 -6.06
CA GLY A 71 20.53 -13.08 -5.85
C GLY A 71 20.28 -11.58 -6.08
N TRP A 72 21.34 -10.78 -6.05
CA TRP A 72 21.32 -9.32 -6.09
C TRP A 72 22.05 -8.71 -7.29
N ASN A 73 22.57 -9.50 -8.25
CA ASN A 73 23.03 -8.98 -9.55
C ASN A 73 21.82 -8.66 -10.46
N LEU A 74 21.09 -7.60 -10.11
CA LEU A 74 19.77 -7.28 -10.67
C LEU A 74 19.83 -6.90 -12.16
N GLU A 75 20.80 -6.05 -12.54
CA GLU A 75 20.94 -5.58 -13.93
C GLU A 75 21.34 -6.72 -14.87
N GLU A 76 22.29 -7.57 -14.50
CA GLU A 76 22.67 -8.73 -15.32
C GLU A 76 21.45 -9.62 -15.61
N LYS A 77 20.63 -9.90 -14.57
CA LYS A 77 19.40 -10.68 -14.73
C LYS A 77 18.39 -10.00 -15.65
N ALA A 78 18.25 -8.67 -15.56
CA ALA A 78 17.38 -7.92 -16.45
C ALA A 78 17.91 -7.93 -17.89
N GLU A 79 19.23 -7.79 -18.09
CA GLU A 79 19.87 -7.84 -19.41
C GLU A 79 19.71 -9.20 -20.10
N ALA A 80 19.74 -10.30 -19.34
CA ALA A 80 19.43 -11.64 -19.85
C ALA A 80 18.01 -11.76 -20.43
N MET A 81 17.09 -10.87 -20.03
CA MET A 81 15.72 -10.78 -20.53
C MET A 81 15.53 -9.72 -21.62
N ASN A 82 16.62 -9.03 -22.03
CA ASN A 82 16.59 -7.92 -22.99
C ASN A 82 15.60 -6.81 -22.58
N TYR A 83 15.59 -6.43 -21.30
CA TYR A 83 14.59 -5.51 -20.71
C TYR A 83 14.52 -4.11 -21.36
N LYS A 84 15.56 -3.70 -22.10
CA LYS A 84 15.62 -2.41 -22.81
C LYS A 84 14.90 -2.44 -24.17
N SER A 85 14.42 -3.60 -24.61
CA SER A 85 13.72 -3.80 -25.90
C SER A 85 12.26 -4.22 -25.69
N PRO A 86 11.40 -4.13 -26.73
CA PRO A 86 10.04 -4.68 -26.66
C PRO A 86 10.04 -6.19 -26.37
N PRO A 87 9.07 -6.71 -25.60
CA PRO A 87 7.89 -6.00 -25.10
C PRO A 87 8.16 -5.12 -23.87
N TRP A 88 9.24 -5.37 -23.13
CA TRP A 88 9.52 -4.73 -21.84
C TRP A 88 9.63 -3.21 -21.93
N SER A 89 10.34 -2.68 -22.93
CA SER A 89 10.51 -1.23 -23.09
C SER A 89 9.22 -0.48 -23.44
N THR A 90 8.24 -1.18 -24.00
CA THR A 90 6.96 -0.61 -24.38
C THR A 90 5.97 -0.67 -23.22
N GLU A 91 5.87 -1.83 -22.56
CA GLU A 91 4.96 -2.03 -21.43
C GLU A 91 5.48 -1.38 -20.14
N TYR A 92 6.80 -1.41 -19.90
CA TYR A 92 7.45 -0.93 -18.67
C TYR A 92 8.58 0.08 -18.99
N PRO A 93 8.23 1.30 -19.43
CA PRO A 93 9.22 2.29 -19.86
C PRO A 93 10.17 2.77 -18.74
N HIS A 94 9.73 2.72 -17.47
CA HIS A 94 10.61 2.99 -16.32
C HIS A 94 11.66 1.89 -16.12
N LEU A 95 11.25 0.62 -16.24
CA LEU A 95 12.18 -0.52 -16.17
C LEU A 95 13.29 -0.37 -17.21
N ALA A 96 12.95 -0.09 -18.48
CA ALA A 96 13.93 0.06 -19.55
C ALA A 96 14.97 1.18 -19.32
N LYS A 97 14.68 2.15 -18.45
CA LYS A 97 15.56 3.29 -18.13
C LYS A 97 16.14 3.25 -16.72
N ILE A 98 15.84 2.21 -15.95
CA ILE A 98 16.07 2.14 -14.50
C ILE A 98 17.48 2.56 -14.09
N MET A 99 18.50 2.07 -14.79
CA MET A 99 19.91 2.32 -14.46
C MET A 99 20.36 3.76 -14.69
N SER A 100 19.63 4.51 -15.51
CA SER A 100 19.84 5.95 -15.72
C SER A 100 18.97 6.84 -14.83
N ASP A 101 18.11 6.23 -14.00
CA ASP A 101 17.07 6.93 -13.23
C ASP A 101 17.11 6.53 -11.75
N SER A 102 18.19 6.92 -11.08
CA SER A 102 18.40 6.71 -9.63
C SER A 102 18.00 5.29 -9.18
N PRO A 103 18.61 4.22 -9.72
CA PRO A 103 18.05 2.86 -9.67
C PRO A 103 17.87 2.28 -8.26
N ARG A 104 18.53 2.89 -7.25
CA ARG A 104 18.49 2.50 -5.84
C ARG A 104 17.38 3.18 -5.04
N GLU A 105 16.82 4.27 -5.56
CA GLU A 105 15.79 5.05 -4.87
C GLU A 105 14.41 4.40 -5.05
N PRO A 106 13.57 4.36 -4.00
CA PRO A 106 12.26 3.72 -4.07
C PRO A 106 11.19 4.62 -4.71
N LEU A 107 11.39 4.95 -5.99
CA LEU A 107 10.58 5.92 -6.73
C LEU A 107 9.35 5.28 -7.40
N TYR A 108 8.47 6.11 -7.97
CA TYR A 108 7.30 5.66 -8.73
C TYR A 108 6.36 4.72 -7.97
N ASN A 109 6.30 4.86 -6.64
CA ASN A 109 5.32 4.20 -5.78
C ASN A 109 4.20 5.21 -5.47
N PRO A 110 3.26 5.52 -6.39
CA PRO A 110 2.23 6.52 -6.12
C PRO A 110 1.33 6.04 -4.97
N ILE A 111 1.11 6.93 -4.00
CA ILE A 111 0.28 6.67 -2.82
C ILE A 111 -0.95 7.55 -2.96
N ARG A 112 -2.05 6.97 -3.46
CA ARG A 112 -3.24 7.75 -3.81
C ARG A 112 -4.52 7.15 -3.25
N ARG A 113 -5.41 8.02 -2.79
CA ARG A 113 -6.81 7.69 -2.46
C ARG A 113 -6.96 6.64 -1.34
N ASN A 114 -5.93 6.39 -0.54
CA ASN A 114 -6.01 5.43 0.56
C ASN A 114 -6.64 6.07 1.79
N VAL A 115 -7.35 5.27 2.58
CA VAL A 115 -7.96 5.69 3.85
C VAL A 115 -7.36 4.89 4.99
N PHE A 116 -6.66 5.59 5.88
CA PHE A 116 -6.03 5.03 7.06
C PHE A 116 -6.83 5.42 8.29
N VAL A 117 -7.31 4.42 9.00
CA VAL A 117 -8.30 4.52 10.06
C VAL A 117 -7.68 4.04 11.36
N ASP A 118 -7.69 4.91 12.36
CA ASP A 118 -7.34 4.57 13.73
C ASP A 118 -5.99 3.85 13.86
N CYS A 119 -5.03 4.24 13.01
CA CYS A 119 -3.68 3.66 13.05
C CYS A 119 -3.00 4.05 14.36
N SER A 120 -2.59 3.08 15.19
CA SER A 120 -2.24 3.39 16.58
C SER A 120 -0.82 3.93 16.82
N LYS A 121 0.09 3.76 15.85
CA LYS A 121 1.48 4.25 15.96
C LYS A 121 1.84 5.24 14.87
N GLU A 122 1.68 4.86 13.60
CA GLU A 122 2.02 5.70 12.45
C GLU A 122 1.06 5.42 11.28
N VAL A 123 0.56 6.46 10.63
CA VAL A 123 -0.20 6.31 9.38
C VAL A 123 0.73 5.90 8.24
N CYS A 124 1.86 6.60 8.12
CA CYS A 124 2.87 6.36 7.09
C CYS A 124 4.26 6.49 7.73
N HIS A 125 4.93 5.36 7.89
CA HIS A 125 6.30 5.27 8.37
C HIS A 125 7.27 5.34 7.19
N MET A 126 8.23 6.26 7.28
CA MET A 126 9.29 6.44 6.29
C MET A 126 10.63 6.60 6.99
N ASP A 127 11.65 5.91 6.49
CA ASP A 127 13.01 6.09 6.98
C ASP A 127 13.61 7.46 6.64
N GLY A 128 14.80 7.73 7.15
CA GLY A 128 15.45 9.04 6.97
C GLY A 128 15.84 9.37 5.54
N ASN A 129 16.05 8.39 4.67
CA ASN A 129 16.41 8.63 3.27
C ASN A 129 15.15 8.84 2.42
N VAL A 130 14.10 8.04 2.63
CA VAL A 130 12.80 8.27 1.98
C VAL A 130 12.27 9.67 2.29
N LYS A 131 12.43 10.13 3.54
CA LYS A 131 12.05 11.51 3.93
C LYS A 131 12.76 12.60 3.13
N LYS A 132 14.01 12.39 2.70
CA LYS A 132 14.75 13.34 1.84
C LYS A 132 14.24 13.33 0.39
N LEU A 133 13.57 12.27 -0.02
CA LEU A 133 13.04 12.07 -1.36
C LEU A 133 11.57 12.47 -1.51
N LEU A 134 10.90 12.96 -0.46
CA LEU A 134 9.47 13.31 -0.50
C LEU A 134 9.07 14.25 -1.66
N GLY A 135 9.98 15.10 -2.14
CA GLY A 135 9.74 15.96 -3.30
C GLY A 135 9.62 15.21 -4.65
N LYS A 136 10.10 13.96 -4.71
CA LYS A 136 9.98 13.05 -5.86
C LYS A 136 8.81 12.07 -5.73
N PHE A 137 8.23 11.96 -4.53
CA PHE A 137 7.14 11.05 -4.27
C PHE A 137 5.82 11.65 -4.71
N GLU A 138 4.97 10.77 -5.23
CA GLU A 138 3.62 11.13 -5.57
C GLU A 138 2.66 10.66 -4.48
N ILE A 139 2.24 11.61 -3.64
CA ILE A 139 1.37 11.35 -2.49
C ILE A 139 0.20 12.30 -2.59
N GLU A 140 -0.99 11.77 -2.83
CA GLU A 140 -2.16 12.59 -3.13
C GLU A 140 -3.47 11.99 -2.61
N GLN A 141 -4.38 12.84 -2.16
CA GLN A 141 -5.77 12.47 -1.86
C GLN A 141 -5.95 11.34 -0.84
N ASN A 142 -5.00 11.14 0.07
CA ASN A 142 -5.12 10.15 1.14
C ASN A 142 -5.82 10.75 2.37
N LEU A 143 -6.49 9.89 3.15
CA LEU A 143 -7.11 10.25 4.40
C LEU A 143 -6.43 9.55 5.57
N ALA A 144 -6.17 10.31 6.65
CA ALA A 144 -5.91 9.76 7.96
C ALA A 144 -7.09 10.11 8.87
N VAL A 145 -7.73 9.10 9.46
CA VAL A 145 -8.98 9.24 10.19
C VAL A 145 -8.81 8.78 11.63
N ASN A 146 -9.19 9.65 12.56
CA ASN A 146 -9.38 9.34 13.97
C ASN A 146 -10.89 9.32 14.26
N THR A 147 -11.48 8.15 14.40
CA THR A 147 -12.94 7.98 14.48
C THR A 147 -13.58 8.73 15.63
N THR A 148 -12.94 8.68 16.79
CA THR A 148 -13.50 9.13 18.07
C THR A 148 -12.91 10.46 18.54
N GLY A 149 -11.94 11.02 17.80
CA GLY A 149 -11.17 12.17 18.24
C GLY A 149 -10.31 11.85 19.46
N ALA A 150 -9.83 10.61 19.57
CA ALA A 150 -8.97 10.18 20.67
C ALA A 150 -7.71 11.07 20.73
N LYS A 151 -7.41 11.62 21.92
CA LYS A 151 -6.25 12.50 22.12
C LYS A 151 -4.92 11.74 22.05
N ASN A 152 -4.94 10.46 22.41
CA ASN A 152 -3.77 9.59 22.51
C ASN A 152 -4.06 8.25 21.82
N GLY A 153 -2.99 7.57 21.41
CA GLY A 153 -3.07 6.19 20.90
C GLY A 153 -3.55 6.06 19.46
N ILE A 154 -3.86 7.17 18.77
CA ILE A 154 -4.18 7.22 17.35
C ILE A 154 -3.26 8.24 16.68
N ALA A 155 -2.57 7.79 15.63
CA ALA A 155 -1.62 8.58 14.87
C ALA A 155 -2.32 9.36 13.76
N MET A 156 -1.82 10.57 13.51
CA MET A 156 -2.20 11.43 12.39
C MET A 156 -0.94 11.84 11.63
N THR A 157 -1.08 12.40 10.42
CA THR A 157 0.07 12.57 9.50
C THR A 157 0.92 13.80 9.74
N LYS A 158 0.60 14.65 10.73
CA LYS A 158 1.37 15.86 11.09
C LYS A 158 1.81 16.68 9.86
N ASP A 159 0.85 16.93 8.95
CA ASP A 159 1.01 17.73 7.73
C ASP A 159 1.82 17.11 6.58
N LEU A 160 1.98 15.78 6.55
CA LEU A 160 2.51 15.11 5.35
C LEU A 160 1.67 15.49 4.11
N LYS A 161 2.32 16.10 3.12
CA LYS A 161 1.70 16.50 1.85
C LYS A 161 0.98 15.29 1.23
N GLY A 162 -0.23 15.52 0.72
CA GLY A 162 -1.05 14.47 0.11
C GLY A 162 -1.99 13.76 1.06
N PHE A 163 -1.94 14.07 2.37
CA PHE A 163 -2.88 13.56 3.36
C PHE A 163 -3.82 14.66 3.87
N THR A 164 -5.09 14.32 4.04
CA THR A 164 -6.06 15.10 4.83
C THR A 164 -6.36 14.36 6.13
N ASN A 165 -6.24 15.06 7.26
CA ASN A 165 -6.56 14.52 8.57
C ASN A 165 -8.03 14.81 8.92
N LEU A 166 -8.79 13.77 9.27
CA LEU A 166 -10.19 13.86 9.71
C LEU A 166 -10.33 13.30 11.12
N SER A 167 -11.06 14.01 11.98
CA SER A 167 -11.34 13.55 13.35
C SER A 167 -12.82 13.64 13.66
N GLY A 168 -13.38 12.57 14.22
CA GLY A 168 -14.69 12.59 14.84
C GLY A 168 -14.60 13.04 16.30
N SER A 169 -15.63 12.69 17.07
CA SER A 169 -15.65 12.86 18.52
C SER A 169 -16.35 11.67 19.19
N LYS A 170 -16.22 11.53 20.50
CA LYS A 170 -16.98 10.51 21.26
C LYS A 170 -18.50 10.64 21.07
N SER A 171 -19.01 11.87 20.94
CA SER A 171 -20.44 12.14 20.77
C SER A 171 -20.92 12.08 19.32
N LYS A 172 -20.00 12.19 18.35
CA LYS A 172 -20.28 12.13 16.92
C LYS A 172 -19.11 11.45 16.20
N PRO A 173 -18.96 10.13 16.38
CA PRO A 173 -17.86 9.40 15.75
C PRO A 173 -17.98 9.47 14.23
N ILE A 174 -16.87 9.26 13.53
CA ILE A 174 -16.89 8.92 12.10
C ILE A 174 -17.18 7.42 12.03
N SER A 175 -18.31 7.03 11.42
CA SER A 175 -18.60 5.61 11.26
C SER A 175 -17.74 5.06 10.15
N LEU A 176 -16.82 4.15 10.48
CA LEU A 176 -15.94 3.54 9.52
C LEU A 176 -16.39 2.12 9.35
N GLY A 177 -17.12 1.97 8.26
CA GLY A 177 -17.91 0.81 7.98
C GLY A 177 -17.11 -0.43 7.80
N MET A 178 -16.89 -1.17 8.86
CA MET A 178 -16.88 -2.61 8.77
C MET A 178 -17.68 -3.09 9.96
N ALA A 179 -18.96 -3.33 9.74
CA ALA A 179 -19.78 -4.06 10.69
C ALA A 179 -19.80 -5.51 10.24
N VAL A 180 -19.50 -6.44 11.15
CA VAL A 180 -19.85 -7.84 10.91
C VAL A 180 -21.37 -7.92 11.01
N GLY A 181 -22.02 -8.23 9.91
CA GLY A 181 -23.46 -8.47 9.88
C GLY A 181 -23.81 -9.69 10.74
N ILE A 182 -25.09 -9.85 11.06
CA ILE A 182 -25.59 -11.05 11.78
C ILE A 182 -25.29 -12.36 11.03
N ASP A 183 -24.97 -12.26 9.75
CA ASP A 183 -24.58 -13.32 8.81
C ASP A 183 -23.08 -13.61 8.81
N GLY A 184 -22.30 -12.91 9.66
CA GLY A 184 -20.84 -13.03 9.69
C GLY A 184 -20.13 -12.28 8.56
N GLN A 185 -20.85 -11.63 7.64
CA GLN A 185 -20.24 -10.92 6.52
C GLN A 185 -19.78 -9.53 6.92
N LEU A 186 -18.62 -9.12 6.42
CA LEU A 186 -18.11 -7.76 6.59
C LEU A 186 -18.94 -6.80 5.72
N LYS A 187 -19.61 -5.84 6.34
CA LYS A 187 -20.43 -4.82 5.67
C LYS A 187 -19.80 -3.45 5.80
N LEU A 188 -19.61 -2.79 4.65
CA LEU A 188 -19.02 -1.46 4.60
C LEU A 188 -20.06 -0.33 4.83
N GLN A 189 -20.21 0.17 6.05
CA GLN A 189 -20.86 1.48 6.31
C GLN A 189 -19.95 2.69 6.00
N GLN A 190 -20.05 3.24 4.80
CA GLN A 190 -19.27 4.42 4.45
C GLN A 190 -19.92 5.69 5.02
N ASP A 191 -19.30 6.31 6.04
CA ASP A 191 -19.70 7.66 6.44
C ASP A 191 -19.53 8.62 5.24
N PRO A 192 -20.54 9.41 4.86
CA PRO A 192 -20.47 10.29 3.69
C PRO A 192 -19.30 11.29 3.72
N ARG A 193 -18.70 11.56 4.88
CA ARG A 193 -17.48 12.38 5.00
C ARG A 193 -16.26 11.75 4.32
N LEU A 194 -16.24 10.43 4.17
CA LEU A 194 -15.20 9.69 3.44
C LEU A 194 -15.41 9.73 1.92
N LEU A 195 -16.65 9.95 1.49
CA LEU A 195 -17.08 9.92 0.08
C LEU A 195 -17.19 11.33 -0.54
N LYS A 196 -16.98 12.40 0.23
CA LYS A 196 -17.09 13.76 -0.28
C LYS A 196 -15.83 14.17 -1.04
N ALA A 197 -16.08 14.65 -2.27
CA ALA A 197 -15.28 15.21 -3.38
C ALA A 197 -13.84 15.75 -3.21
N LYS A 198 -13.21 15.71 -2.04
CA LYS A 198 -11.76 15.96 -1.87
C LYS A 198 -10.97 14.70 -1.49
N ALA A 199 -11.67 13.63 -1.11
CA ALA A 199 -11.12 12.28 -1.02
C ALA A 199 -11.80 11.42 -2.07
N THR A 200 -11.06 11.08 -3.11
CA THR A 200 -11.46 10.20 -4.22
C THR A 200 -11.43 8.73 -3.80
N PHE A 201 -11.72 8.40 -2.53
CA PHE A 201 -11.79 6.99 -2.13
C PHE A 201 -13.01 6.39 -2.82
N GLU A 202 -12.75 5.47 -3.74
CA GLU A 202 -13.77 4.74 -4.47
C GLU A 202 -14.23 3.56 -3.62
N ALA A 203 -15.54 3.29 -3.65
CA ALA A 203 -16.08 2.16 -2.94
C ALA A 203 -15.43 0.88 -3.45
N ILE A 204 -14.88 0.10 -2.51
CA ILE A 204 -14.30 -1.21 -2.82
C ILE A 204 -15.46 -2.13 -3.27
N PRO A 205 -15.40 -2.72 -4.49
CA PRO A 205 -16.47 -3.58 -4.99
C PRO A 205 -16.36 -4.96 -4.33
N PHE A 206 -16.80 -5.06 -3.07
CA PHE A 206 -16.74 -6.31 -2.30
C PHE A 206 -17.39 -7.51 -3.00
N ASP A 207 -18.42 -7.27 -3.80
CA ASP A 207 -19.11 -8.26 -4.61
C ASP A 207 -18.25 -8.83 -5.75
N GLN A 208 -17.15 -8.14 -6.10
CA GLN A 208 -16.17 -8.54 -7.12
C GLN A 208 -14.88 -9.10 -6.52
N ILE A 209 -14.72 -9.07 -5.18
CA ILE A 209 -13.54 -9.63 -4.50
C ILE A 209 -13.69 -11.14 -4.34
N GLY A 210 -12.69 -11.88 -4.80
CA GLY A 210 -12.58 -13.33 -4.61
C GLY A 210 -12.27 -14.06 -5.90
N LEU A 211 -12.34 -15.40 -5.84
CA LEU A 211 -12.18 -16.22 -7.03
C LEU A 211 -13.45 -16.12 -7.89
N TYR A 212 -13.28 -15.63 -9.11
CA TYR A 212 -14.29 -15.65 -10.15
C TYR A 212 -13.92 -16.67 -11.23
N ARG A 213 -14.92 -17.09 -12.00
CA ARG A 213 -14.71 -17.95 -13.16
C ARG A 213 -14.36 -17.10 -14.37
N ASP A 214 -13.39 -17.55 -15.13
CA ASP A 214 -12.96 -16.94 -16.39
C ASP A 214 -12.54 -18.03 -17.40
N GLU A 215 -11.96 -17.64 -18.54
CA GLU A 215 -11.51 -18.59 -19.58
C GLU A 215 -10.44 -19.58 -19.08
N TYR A 216 -9.68 -19.20 -18.04
CA TYR A 216 -8.63 -20.00 -17.42
C TYR A 216 -9.12 -20.73 -16.16
N ARG A 217 -10.02 -20.13 -15.36
CA ARG A 217 -10.60 -20.69 -14.13
C ARG A 217 -12.05 -21.11 -14.36
N LYS A 218 -12.26 -22.30 -14.93
CA LYS A 218 -13.60 -22.83 -15.24
C LYS A 218 -14.41 -23.27 -14.02
N GLU A 219 -13.73 -23.57 -12.91
CA GLU A 219 -14.36 -24.02 -11.67
C GLU A 219 -13.84 -23.22 -10.46
N LEU A 220 -14.72 -23.00 -9.49
CA LEU A 220 -14.34 -22.39 -8.21
C LEU A 220 -14.07 -23.50 -7.19
N PRO A 221 -13.04 -23.38 -6.34
CA PRO A 221 -12.81 -24.34 -5.28
C PRO A 221 -14.01 -24.39 -4.34
N LYS A 222 -14.31 -25.59 -3.82
CA LYS A 222 -15.33 -25.75 -2.79
C LYS A 222 -14.90 -24.95 -1.57
N ARG A 223 -15.74 -24.02 -1.15
CA ARG A 223 -15.53 -23.24 0.07
C ARG A 223 -15.47 -24.22 1.24
N ASP A 224 -14.38 -24.18 2.00
CA ASP A 224 -14.29 -24.97 3.23
C ASP A 224 -15.32 -24.42 4.23
N PRO A 225 -16.26 -25.23 4.74
CA PRO A 225 -17.21 -24.78 5.74
C PRO A 225 -16.56 -24.28 7.04
N HIS A 226 -15.24 -24.48 7.22
CA HIS A 226 -14.47 -24.02 8.37
C HIS A 226 -13.62 -22.76 8.12
N SER A 227 -13.60 -22.21 6.90
CA SER A 227 -12.94 -20.93 6.64
C SER A 227 -13.86 -19.76 7.00
N TYR A 228 -13.46 -18.96 7.99
CA TYR A 228 -14.12 -17.71 8.39
C TYR A 228 -13.75 -16.55 7.48
#